data_AF-A0A286NTW2-F1
#
_entry.id   AF-A0A286NTW2-F1
#
_cell.length_a   1.000
_cell.length_b   1.000
_cell.length_c   1.000
_cell.angle_alpha   90.00
_cell.angle_beta   90.00
_cell.angle_gamma   90.00
#
_symmetry.space_group_name_H-M   'P 1'
#
loop_
_entity.id
_entity.type
_entity.pdbx_description
1 polymer ?
#
loop_
_entity_poly.entity_id
_entity_poly.type
_entity_poly.pdbx_seq_one_letter_code
_entity_poly.pdbx_strand_id
1 'polypeptide(L)'
;MRTKYFLISCIFFISFSCNAQEKQNNNVIKYFDKDEKLYLDTSDKTVLSSYLIPNVGHFTIYYMPILKSDIDYLKNFEKNNGLKPLYNELYDYYYFSDGDNEKIDKILRQKIKNNRNWGIIGMFVPVKYIEIDSDEEFSIPFPFVRKYYQKKNGKWELLFEKEINNSEDDTSSLSKRYIITLLVEKR
;
A
#
# COMPACT_ATOMS: atom_id res chain seq x y z
N MET A 1 -48.75 51.05 0.55
CA MET A 1 -47.76 50.53 1.53
C MET A 1 -47.91 49.01 1.57
N ARG A 2 -47.02 48.31 0.87
CA ARG A 2 -45.92 47.48 1.41
C ARG A 2 -46.38 46.14 2.03
N THR A 3 -46.07 45.07 1.29
CA THR A 3 -45.64 43.71 1.73
C THR A 3 -46.65 42.90 2.57
N LYS A 4 -46.93 41.63 2.25
CA LYS A 4 -46.03 40.49 2.49
C LYS A 4 -46.40 39.27 1.62
N TYR A 5 -45.54 38.97 0.65
CA TYR A 5 -45.18 37.60 0.28
C TYR A 5 -43.79 37.35 0.89
N PHE A 6 -43.42 36.08 1.12
CA PHE A 6 -42.20 35.51 1.74
C PHE A 6 -42.54 34.83 3.09
N LEU A 7 -42.29 33.53 3.36
CA LEU A 7 -41.36 32.57 2.78
C LEU A 7 -41.91 31.14 2.88
N ILE A 8 -41.98 30.45 1.73
CA ILE A 8 -41.76 29.01 1.64
C ILE A 8 -40.32 28.89 1.16
N SER A 9 -39.37 28.54 2.03
CA SER A 9 -38.02 28.12 1.63
C SER A 9 -37.28 27.47 2.81
N CYS A 10 -37.68 26.24 3.16
CA CYS A 10 -36.90 25.37 4.05
C CYS A 10 -36.63 24.01 3.41
N ILE A 11 -36.37 23.97 2.10
CA ILE A 11 -35.93 22.75 1.42
C ILE A 11 -34.77 23.15 0.51
N PHE A 12 -33.70 22.35 0.52
CA PHE A 12 -32.41 22.49 -0.19
C PHE A 12 -31.22 22.96 0.65
N PHE A 13 -30.90 22.23 1.73
CA PHE A 13 -29.53 22.25 2.27
C PHE A 13 -29.09 20.89 2.83
N ILE A 14 -29.32 19.78 2.13
CA ILE A 14 -28.58 18.52 2.43
C ILE A 14 -28.36 17.72 1.14
N SER A 15 -27.40 18.13 0.30
CA SER A 15 -26.89 17.25 -0.77
C SER A 15 -25.42 17.48 -1.15
N PHE A 16 -24.70 18.42 -0.52
CA PHE A 16 -23.34 18.77 -0.96
C PHE A 16 -22.19 18.06 -0.24
N SER A 17 -22.45 17.21 0.76
CA SER A 17 -21.37 16.57 1.52
C SER A 17 -20.78 15.29 0.91
N CYS A 18 -21.28 14.79 -0.24
CA CYS A 18 -20.74 13.56 -0.85
C CYS A 18 -19.57 13.80 -1.83
N ASN A 19 -19.47 14.99 -2.44
CA ASN A 19 -18.52 15.23 -3.55
C ASN A 19 -17.09 15.57 -3.11
N ALA A 20 -16.87 16.02 -1.86
CA ALA A 20 -15.55 16.44 -1.40
C ALA A 20 -14.64 15.24 -1.06
N GLN A 21 -15.20 14.20 -0.44
CA GLN A 21 -14.48 12.98 -0.08
C GLN A 21 -14.13 12.15 -1.33
N GLU A 22 -14.99 12.15 -2.33
CA GLU A 22 -14.80 11.44 -3.61
C GLU A 22 -13.68 12.08 -4.47
N LYS A 23 -13.60 13.41 -4.53
CA LYS A 23 -12.53 14.13 -5.26
C LYS A 23 -11.14 13.94 -4.63
N GLN A 24 -11.06 13.88 -3.30
CA GLN A 24 -9.78 13.71 -2.60
C GLN A 24 -9.26 12.27 -2.72
N ASN A 25 -10.15 11.27 -2.67
CA ASN A 25 -9.81 9.86 -2.87
C ASN A 25 -9.34 9.56 -4.31
N ASN A 26 -9.94 10.19 -5.33
CA ASN A 26 -9.50 10.03 -6.73
C ASN A 26 -8.06 10.50 -6.98
N ASN A 27 -7.50 11.39 -6.16
CA ASN A 27 -6.15 11.91 -6.37
C ASN A 27 -5.04 11.01 -5.79
N VAL A 28 -5.35 10.19 -4.78
CA VAL A 28 -4.38 9.25 -4.17
C VAL A 28 -4.26 8.00 -5.02
N ILE A 29 -5.39 7.48 -5.53
CA ILE A 29 -5.46 6.22 -6.27
C ILE A 29 -4.52 6.20 -7.49
N LYS A 30 -4.38 7.33 -8.20
CA LYS A 30 -3.52 7.42 -9.38
C LYS A 30 -2.05 7.08 -9.09
N TYR A 31 -1.59 7.26 -7.85
CA TYR A 31 -0.21 6.96 -7.48
C TYR A 31 0.01 5.45 -7.31
N PHE A 32 -1.01 4.69 -6.90
CA PHE A 32 -0.91 3.23 -6.79
C PHE A 32 -0.71 2.51 -8.14
N ASP A 33 -0.99 3.17 -9.26
CA ASP A 33 -0.77 2.61 -10.60
C ASP A 33 0.59 3.00 -11.20
N LYS A 34 1.47 3.66 -10.44
CA LYS A 34 2.84 3.91 -10.86
C LYS A 34 3.64 2.62 -10.97
N ASP A 35 4.50 2.58 -11.98
CA ASP A 35 5.38 1.46 -12.24
C ASP A 35 6.65 1.55 -11.39
N GLU A 36 6.55 1.18 -10.12
CA GLU A 36 7.62 1.28 -9.13
C GLU A 36 8.29 -0.07 -8.90
N LYS A 37 9.56 -0.06 -8.48
CA LYS A 37 10.38 -1.27 -8.31
C LYS A 37 9.72 -2.26 -7.34
N LEU A 38 9.76 -3.54 -7.72
CA LEU A 38 9.30 -4.65 -6.89
C LEU A 38 10.49 -5.25 -6.14
N TYR A 39 10.28 -5.47 -4.85
CA TYR A 39 11.21 -6.10 -3.93
C TYR A 39 10.64 -7.40 -3.40
N LEU A 40 11.53 -8.30 -2.99
CA LEU A 40 11.19 -9.48 -2.23
C LEU A 40 11.70 -9.32 -0.80
N ASP A 41 10.78 -9.31 0.16
CA ASP A 41 11.11 -9.47 1.57
C ASP A 41 11.72 -10.86 1.79
N THR A 42 12.96 -10.89 2.26
CA THR A 42 13.74 -12.11 2.47
C THR A 42 13.20 -12.98 3.61
N SER A 43 12.60 -12.36 4.62
CA SER A 43 12.07 -13.05 5.80
C SER A 43 10.71 -13.68 5.48
N ASP A 44 9.76 -12.84 5.07
CA ASP A 44 8.37 -13.25 4.90
C ASP A 44 8.06 -13.81 3.50
N LYS A 45 9.03 -13.75 2.58
CA LYS A 45 8.86 -14.12 1.15
C LYS A 45 7.64 -13.40 0.57
N THR A 46 7.58 -12.11 0.83
CA THR A 46 6.48 -11.23 0.42
C THR A 46 6.97 -10.29 -0.66
N VAL A 47 6.17 -10.13 -1.71
CA VAL A 47 6.50 -9.19 -2.79
C VAL A 47 5.85 -7.85 -2.48
N LEU A 48 6.64 -6.78 -2.55
CA LEU A 48 6.15 -5.43 -2.29
C LEU A 48 6.83 -4.37 -3.17
N SER A 49 6.16 -3.24 -3.30
CA SER A 49 6.76 -1.97 -3.73
C SER A 49 6.55 -0.95 -2.62
N SER A 50 7.52 -0.06 -2.42
CA SER A 50 7.47 0.98 -1.39
C SER A 50 8.15 2.23 -1.92
N TYR A 51 7.47 3.38 -1.85
CA TYR A 51 8.00 4.64 -2.39
C TYR A 51 7.33 5.85 -1.76
N LEU A 52 8.08 6.95 -1.70
CA LEU A 52 7.58 8.25 -1.25
C LEU A 52 7.23 9.11 -2.46
N ILE A 53 6.08 9.77 -2.42
CA ILE A 53 5.73 10.82 -3.39
C ILE A 53 5.82 12.17 -2.66
N PRO A 54 6.71 13.09 -3.11
CA PRO A 54 6.88 14.39 -2.48
C PRO A 54 5.56 15.14 -2.32
N ASN A 55 5.34 15.74 -1.14
CA ASN A 55 4.11 16.47 -0.79
C ASN A 55 2.80 15.67 -0.82
N VAL A 56 2.85 14.35 -1.02
CA VAL A 56 1.67 13.48 -1.06
C VAL A 56 1.70 12.48 0.08
N GLY A 57 2.76 11.68 0.16
CA GLY A 57 2.94 10.69 1.23
C GLY A 57 3.64 9.42 0.76
N HIS A 58 3.65 8.44 1.66
CA HIS A 58 4.32 7.16 1.48
C HIS A 58 3.31 6.09 1.05
N PHE A 59 3.71 5.30 0.07
CA PHE A 59 2.91 4.25 -0.54
C PHE A 59 3.63 2.93 -0.40
N THR A 60 2.90 1.91 0.05
CA THR A 60 3.36 0.51 0.02
C THR A 60 2.33 -0.33 -0.71
N ILE A 61 2.76 -1.17 -1.65
CA ILE A 61 1.89 -2.09 -2.37
C ILE A 61 2.38 -3.50 -2.12
N TYR A 62 1.52 -4.34 -1.55
CA TYR A 62 1.75 -5.75 -1.32
C TYR A 62 1.10 -6.60 -2.40
N TYR A 63 1.86 -7.56 -2.92
CA TYR A 63 1.40 -8.56 -3.89
C TYR A 63 1.42 -9.93 -3.22
N MET A 64 0.23 -10.48 -2.99
CA MET A 64 0.04 -11.74 -2.27
C MET A 64 -0.40 -12.84 -3.23
N PRO A 65 0.40 -13.91 -3.42
CA PRO A 65 0.01 -14.99 -4.30
C PRO A 65 -1.17 -15.77 -3.69
N ILE A 66 -2.17 -16.07 -4.52
CA ILE A 66 -3.33 -16.89 -4.16
C ILE A 66 -3.06 -18.37 -4.51
N LEU A 67 -2.39 -18.61 -5.63
CA LEU A 67 -2.11 -19.97 -6.09
C LEU A 67 -0.96 -20.60 -5.31
N LYS A 68 -1.14 -21.88 -4.95
CA LYS A 68 -0.12 -22.69 -4.27
C LYS A 68 1.20 -22.72 -5.05
N SER A 69 1.15 -22.81 -6.38
CA SER A 69 2.35 -22.81 -7.22
C SER A 69 3.19 -21.54 -7.06
N ASP A 70 2.54 -20.39 -6.96
CA ASP A 70 3.23 -19.11 -6.79
C ASP A 70 3.76 -18.95 -5.36
N ILE A 71 2.98 -19.42 -4.36
CA ILE A 71 3.42 -19.48 -2.96
C ILE A 71 4.68 -20.33 -2.81
N ASP A 72 4.67 -21.55 -3.36
CA ASP A 72 5.79 -22.49 -3.26
C ASP A 72 7.01 -22.00 -4.06
N TYR A 73 6.78 -21.29 -5.17
CA TYR A 73 7.85 -20.62 -5.92
C TYR A 73 8.52 -19.52 -5.08
N LEU A 74 7.75 -18.63 -4.44
CA LEU A 74 8.30 -17.55 -3.60
C LEU A 74 9.03 -18.09 -2.37
N LYS A 75 8.54 -19.18 -1.75
CA LYS A 75 9.24 -19.84 -0.64
C LYS A 75 10.65 -20.30 -0.99
N ASN A 76 10.87 -20.65 -2.26
CA ASN A 76 12.14 -21.15 -2.78
C ASN A 76 12.79 -20.14 -3.75
N PHE A 77 12.43 -18.85 -3.66
CA PHE A 77 12.77 -17.87 -4.68
C PHE A 77 14.27 -17.76 -4.93
N GLU A 78 15.07 -17.75 -3.88
CA GLU A 78 16.53 -17.68 -3.95
C GLU A 78 17.09 -18.87 -4.72
N LYS A 79 16.71 -20.08 -4.31
CA LYS A 79 17.15 -21.34 -4.92
C LYS A 79 16.72 -21.42 -6.38
N ASN A 80 15.49 -21.04 -6.69
CA ASN A 80 14.92 -21.11 -8.03
C ASN A 80 15.60 -20.15 -9.02
N ASN A 81 16.16 -19.04 -8.52
CA ASN A 81 16.72 -17.98 -9.36
C ASN A 81 18.25 -17.83 -9.22
N GLY A 82 18.89 -18.69 -8.44
CA GLY A 82 20.32 -18.66 -8.17
C GLY A 82 20.76 -17.34 -7.51
N LEU A 83 19.96 -16.87 -6.56
CA LEU A 83 20.25 -15.65 -5.79
C LEU A 83 20.72 -16.03 -4.39
N LYS A 84 21.59 -15.20 -3.81
CA LYS A 84 22.07 -15.37 -2.45
C LYS A 84 21.97 -14.03 -1.72
N PRO A 85 21.13 -13.92 -0.67
CA PRO A 85 21.07 -12.70 0.09
C PRO A 85 22.39 -12.50 0.86
N LEU A 86 22.74 -11.24 1.01
CA LEU A 86 23.82 -10.75 1.86
C LEU A 86 23.29 -10.58 3.29
N TYR A 87 24.17 -10.79 4.27
CA TYR A 87 23.84 -10.59 5.67
C TYR A 87 24.41 -9.25 6.15
N ASN A 88 23.57 -8.46 6.82
CA ASN A 88 23.97 -7.23 7.49
C ASN A 88 24.20 -7.51 8.97
N GLU A 89 25.47 -7.60 9.38
CA GLU A 89 25.84 -7.92 10.76
C GLU A 89 25.43 -6.85 11.77
N LEU A 90 25.38 -5.58 11.37
CA LEU A 90 25.09 -4.45 12.26
C LEU A 90 23.61 -4.42 12.69
N TYR A 91 22.73 -4.85 11.80
CA TYR A 91 21.28 -4.74 11.96
C TYR A 91 20.55 -6.08 11.94
N ASP A 92 21.29 -7.20 11.88
CA ASP A 92 20.77 -8.58 11.91
C ASP A 92 19.65 -8.85 10.89
N TYR A 93 19.90 -8.49 9.61
CA TYR A 93 18.96 -8.79 8.53
C TYR A 93 19.64 -9.21 7.23
N TYR A 94 18.89 -9.92 6.39
CA TYR A 94 19.31 -10.36 5.08
C TYR A 94 18.75 -9.45 3.98
N TYR A 95 19.58 -9.05 3.02
CA TYR A 95 19.20 -8.19 1.90
C TYR A 95 19.80 -8.64 0.58
N PHE A 96 19.33 -8.08 -0.53
CA PHE A 96 19.89 -8.32 -1.86
C PHE A 96 20.69 -7.12 -2.33
N SER A 97 21.76 -7.37 -3.09
CA SER A 97 22.52 -6.32 -3.76
C SER A 97 21.64 -5.54 -4.76
N ASP A 98 22.07 -4.36 -5.19
CA ASP A 98 21.31 -3.57 -6.18
C ASP A 98 21.10 -4.31 -7.50
N GLY A 99 22.15 -4.99 -7.99
CA GLY A 99 22.08 -5.81 -9.19
C GLY A 99 21.13 -7.01 -9.05
N ASP A 100 21.11 -7.65 -7.88
CA ASP A 100 20.14 -8.70 -7.59
C ASP A 100 18.72 -8.13 -7.51
N ASN A 101 18.53 -6.97 -6.90
CA ASN A 101 17.23 -6.29 -6.83
C ASN A 101 16.67 -5.93 -8.21
N GLU A 102 17.51 -5.56 -9.18
CA GLU A 102 17.07 -5.37 -10.57
C GLU A 102 16.63 -6.68 -11.24
N LYS A 103 17.34 -7.78 -10.97
CA LYS A 103 16.98 -9.11 -11.47
C LYS A 103 15.68 -9.61 -10.83
N ILE A 104 15.52 -9.41 -9.52
CA ILE A 104 14.32 -9.72 -8.75
C ILE A 104 13.12 -8.99 -9.33
N ASP A 105 13.21 -7.67 -9.52
CA ASP A 105 12.14 -6.85 -10.09
C ASP A 105 11.64 -7.43 -11.43
N LYS A 106 12.56 -7.73 -12.35
CA LYS A 106 12.23 -8.33 -13.67
C LYS A 106 11.49 -9.66 -13.53
N ILE A 107 11.94 -10.55 -12.65
CA ILE A 107 11.33 -11.87 -12.42
C ILE A 107 9.93 -11.72 -11.82
N LEU A 108 9.80 -10.87 -10.80
CA LEU A 108 8.54 -10.65 -10.09
C LEU A 108 7.48 -10.02 -11.01
N ARG A 109 7.87 -9.03 -11.82
CA ARG A 109 6.99 -8.43 -12.84
C ARG A 109 6.44 -9.47 -13.80
N GLN A 110 7.28 -10.37 -14.30
CA GLN A 110 6.83 -11.45 -15.19
C GLN A 110 5.83 -12.39 -14.53
N LYS A 111 6.01 -12.70 -13.24
CA LYS A 111 5.10 -13.55 -12.46
C LYS A 111 3.76 -12.86 -12.16
N ILE A 112 3.79 -11.58 -11.80
CA ILE A 112 2.61 -10.83 -11.35
C ILE A 112 1.76 -10.31 -12.54
N LYS A 113 2.28 -10.32 -13.77
CA LYS A 113 1.52 -9.96 -15.00
C LYS A 113 0.13 -10.57 -15.06
N ASN A 114 -0.06 -11.80 -14.57
CA ASN A 114 -1.38 -12.38 -14.40
C ASN A 114 -1.97 -12.00 -13.03
N ASN A 115 -2.49 -10.78 -12.93
CA ASN A 115 -3.07 -10.21 -11.71
C ASN A 115 -4.20 -11.04 -11.08
N ARG A 116 -4.82 -11.98 -11.81
CA ARG A 116 -5.91 -12.82 -11.29
C ARG A 116 -5.45 -13.81 -10.22
N ASN A 117 -4.17 -14.15 -10.21
CA ASN A 117 -3.59 -15.09 -9.25
C ASN A 117 -3.02 -14.39 -8.01
N TRP A 118 -3.16 -13.07 -7.93
CA TRP A 118 -2.53 -12.25 -6.90
C TRP A 118 -3.54 -11.31 -6.27
N GLY A 119 -3.64 -11.36 -4.95
CA GLY A 119 -4.29 -10.31 -4.18
C GLY A 119 -3.36 -9.11 -4.07
N ILE A 120 -3.88 -7.90 -4.26
CA ILE A 120 -3.08 -6.67 -4.22
C ILE A 120 -3.67 -5.73 -3.18
N ILE A 121 -2.86 -5.38 -2.17
CA ILE A 121 -3.22 -4.44 -1.10
C ILE A 121 -2.30 -3.22 -1.20
N GLY A 122 -2.89 -2.03 -1.25
CA GLY A 122 -2.20 -0.76 -1.21
C GLY A 122 -2.33 -0.13 0.17
N MET A 123 -1.27 0.47 0.66
CA MET A 123 -1.23 1.24 1.88
C MET A 123 -0.76 2.64 1.55
N PHE A 124 -1.33 3.62 2.24
CA PHE A 124 -0.96 5.01 2.08
C PHE A 124 -0.87 5.70 3.44
N VAL A 125 0.25 6.36 3.70
CA VAL A 125 0.45 7.26 4.83
C VAL A 125 0.59 8.69 4.29
N PRO A 126 -0.33 9.61 4.62
CA PRO A 126 -0.25 11.00 4.18
C PRO A 126 1.03 11.71 4.63
N VAL A 127 1.58 12.59 3.79
CA VAL A 127 2.83 13.33 4.06
C VAL A 127 2.83 14.11 5.38
N LYS A 128 1.66 14.54 5.87
CA LYS A 128 1.54 15.23 7.17
C LYS A 128 1.97 14.38 8.38
N TYR A 129 2.14 13.06 8.20
CA TYR A 129 2.65 12.13 9.21
C TYR A 129 4.08 11.67 8.91
N ILE A 130 4.77 12.29 7.95
CA ILE A 130 6.09 11.88 7.51
C ILE A 130 7.07 13.02 7.79
N GLU A 131 8.13 12.69 8.50
CA GLU A 131 9.28 13.57 8.70
C GLU A 131 10.33 13.17 7.65
N ILE A 132 10.73 14.12 6.81
CA ILE A 132 11.74 13.90 5.77
C ILE A 132 13.09 14.32 6.38
N ASP A 133 13.94 13.34 6.63
CA ASP A 133 15.25 13.54 7.25
C ASP A 133 16.31 13.90 6.19
N SER A 134 16.21 13.28 5.00
CA SER A 134 17.02 13.60 3.82
C SER A 134 16.31 13.18 2.51
N ASP A 135 16.99 13.31 1.35
CA ASP A 135 16.47 12.83 0.07
C ASP A 135 16.23 11.30 0.04
N GLU A 136 16.93 10.54 0.89
CA GLU A 136 16.86 9.08 0.94
C GLU A 136 16.26 8.53 2.25
N GLU A 137 16.15 9.37 3.29
CA GLU A 137 15.71 8.96 4.62
C GLU A 137 14.45 9.72 5.06
N PHE A 138 13.50 8.97 5.60
CA PHE A 138 12.31 9.54 6.22
C PHE A 138 11.90 8.66 7.41
N SER A 139 11.13 9.27 8.30
CA SER A 139 10.52 8.59 9.43
C SER A 139 9.01 8.89 9.50
N ILE A 140 8.27 7.98 10.14
CA ILE A 140 6.83 8.12 10.34
C ILE A 140 6.60 8.08 11.86
N PRO A 141 6.59 9.23 12.55
CA PRO A 141 6.38 9.26 13.99
C PRO A 141 4.98 8.79 14.37
N PHE A 142 4.87 8.19 15.56
CA PHE A 142 3.58 7.84 16.14
C PHE A 142 2.97 9.03 16.90
N PRO A 143 1.63 9.18 16.90
CA PRO A 143 0.66 8.39 16.14
C PRO A 143 0.52 8.84 14.68
N PHE A 144 0.15 7.92 13.80
CA PHE A 144 -0.18 8.25 12.40
C PHE A 144 -1.43 7.53 11.90
N VAL A 145 -2.00 8.01 10.79
CA VAL A 145 -3.13 7.35 10.12
C VAL A 145 -2.67 6.70 8.82
N ARG A 146 -2.94 5.40 8.68
CA ARG A 146 -2.71 4.62 7.47
C ARG A 146 -4.03 4.29 6.80
N LYS A 147 -4.10 4.47 5.49
CA LYS A 147 -5.24 4.10 4.66
C LYS A 147 -4.94 2.80 3.92
N TYR A 148 -5.90 1.89 3.89
CA TYR A 148 -5.77 0.58 3.25
C TYR A 148 -6.68 0.50 2.04
N TYR A 149 -6.16 0.01 0.93
CA TYR A 149 -6.85 -0.15 -0.34
C TYR A 149 -6.66 -1.56 -0.86
N GLN A 150 -7.62 -2.05 -1.64
CA GLN A 150 -7.50 -3.32 -2.36
C GLN A 150 -7.74 -3.10 -3.84
N LYS A 151 -6.95 -3.76 -4.70
CA LYS A 151 -7.20 -3.77 -6.14
C LYS A 151 -8.16 -4.93 -6.47
N LYS A 152 -9.40 -4.60 -6.86
CA LYS A 152 -10.41 -5.56 -7.36
C LYS A 152 -10.77 -5.21 -8.80
N ASN A 153 -10.75 -6.20 -9.70
CA ASN A 153 -11.11 -6.03 -11.11
C ASN A 153 -10.41 -4.83 -11.80
N GLY A 154 -9.13 -4.60 -11.46
CA GLY A 154 -8.33 -3.51 -12.00
C GLY A 154 -8.56 -2.13 -11.36
N LYS A 155 -9.49 -2.00 -10.40
CA LYS A 155 -9.78 -0.75 -9.69
C LYS A 155 -9.33 -0.83 -8.24
N TRP A 156 -8.85 0.29 -7.72
CA TRP A 156 -8.52 0.44 -6.30
C TRP A 156 -9.75 0.87 -5.51
N GLU A 157 -10.03 0.15 -4.44
CA GLU A 157 -11.13 0.44 -3.53
C GLU A 157 -10.56 0.67 -2.13
N LEU A 158 -10.96 1.78 -1.48
CA LEU A 158 -10.61 2.03 -0.09
C LEU A 158 -11.31 0.99 0.80
N LEU A 159 -10.54 0.30 1.63
CA LEU A 159 -11.06 -0.62 2.64
C LEU A 159 -11.45 0.14 3.91
N PHE A 160 -10.48 0.82 4.52
CA PHE A 160 -10.63 1.59 5.76
C PHE A 160 -9.38 2.45 6.03
N GLU A 161 -9.48 3.28 7.08
CA GLU A 161 -8.35 3.99 7.68
C GLU A 161 -8.11 3.44 9.09
N LYS A 162 -6.85 3.32 9.50
CA LYS A 162 -6.45 2.85 10.84
C LYS A 162 -5.46 3.84 11.44
N GLU A 163 -5.72 4.25 12.67
CA GLU A 163 -4.74 4.95 13.49
C GLU A 163 -3.75 3.94 14.09
N ILE A 164 -2.47 4.24 13.97
CA ILE A 164 -1.36 3.44 14.47
C ILE A 164 -0.72 4.24 15.60
N ASN A 165 -0.79 3.73 16.83
CA ASN A 165 -0.40 4.50 18.02
C ASN A 165 1.03 4.23 18.45
N ASN A 166 1.60 3.09 18.07
CA ASN A 166 2.91 2.63 18.50
C ASN A 166 3.48 1.57 17.53
N SER A 167 4.72 1.14 17.79
CA SER A 167 5.44 0.18 16.96
C SER A 167 4.81 -1.22 16.92
N GLU A 168 4.16 -1.66 18.00
CA GLU A 168 3.48 -2.96 18.06
C GLU A 168 2.23 -2.97 17.17
N ASP A 169 1.44 -1.90 17.25
CA ASP A 169 0.30 -1.65 16.37
C ASP A 169 0.73 -1.65 14.90
N ASP A 170 1.88 -1.03 14.61
CA ASP A 170 2.41 -0.96 13.25
C ASP A 170 2.82 -2.34 12.75
N THR A 171 3.71 -3.01 13.49
CA THR A 171 4.26 -4.33 13.16
C THR A 171 3.15 -5.36 12.94
N SER A 172 2.16 -5.39 13.84
CA SER A 172 1.02 -6.30 13.71
C SER A 172 0.21 -6.03 12.44
N SER A 173 0.03 -4.76 12.07
CA SER A 173 -0.72 -4.32 10.89
C SER A 173 0.05 -4.42 9.56
N LEU A 174 1.36 -4.65 9.60
CA LEU A 174 2.19 -4.93 8.43
C LEU A 174 2.48 -6.42 8.25
N SER A 175 2.15 -7.25 9.24
CA SER A 175 2.40 -8.69 9.17
C SER A 175 1.72 -9.33 7.95
N LYS A 176 2.43 -10.23 7.27
CA LYS A 176 1.88 -10.97 6.11
C LYS A 176 0.51 -11.59 6.40
N ARG A 177 0.34 -12.15 7.60
CA ARG A 177 -0.93 -12.74 8.06
C ARG A 177 -2.06 -11.72 8.06
N TYR A 178 -1.82 -10.52 8.60
CA TYR A 178 -2.82 -9.46 8.60
C TYR A 178 -3.14 -9.00 7.17
N ILE A 179 -2.14 -8.79 6.32
CA ILE A 179 -2.38 -8.39 4.91
C ILE A 179 -3.27 -9.40 4.18
N ILE A 180 -3.03 -10.70 4.41
CA ILE A 180 -3.86 -11.77 3.85
C ILE A 180 -5.31 -11.67 4.32
N THR A 181 -5.58 -11.32 5.57
CA THR A 181 -6.96 -11.16 6.05
C THR A 181 -7.71 -10.04 5.32
N LEU A 182 -7.02 -8.98 4.88
CA LEU A 182 -7.62 -7.89 4.10
C LEU A 182 -8.07 -8.32 2.70
N LEU A 183 -7.53 -9.43 2.18
CA LEU A 183 -7.93 -9.98 0.89
C LEU A 183 -9.22 -10.80 0.97
N VAL A 184 -9.53 -11.33 2.16
CA VAL A 184 -10.66 -12.24 2.40
C VAL A 184 -11.93 -11.46 2.75
N GLU A 185 -11.82 -10.26 3.31
CA GLU A 185 -12.98 -9.47 3.72
C GLU A 185 -13.73 -8.80 2.55
N LYS A 186 -15.06 -8.91 2.62
CA LYS A 186 -16.11 -8.48 1.67
C LYS A 186 -16.23 -9.37 0.40
N ARG A 187 -16.76 -10.58 0.61
CA ARG A 187 -17.89 -11.08 -0.19
C ARG A 187 -19.19 -10.73 0.50
#